data_AF-A0A0C2YFI8-F1
#
_entry.id   AF-A0A0C2YFI8-F1
#
_cell.length_a   1.000
_cell.length_b   1.000
_cell.length_c   1.000
_cell.angle_alpha   90.00
_cell.angle_beta   90.00
_cell.angle_gamma   90.00
#
_symmetry.space_group_name_H-M   'P 1'
#
loop_
_entity.id
_entity.type
_entity.pdbx_description
1 polymer ?
#
loop_
_entity_poly.entity_id
_entity_poly.type
_entity_poly.pdbx_seq_one_letter_code
_entity_poly.pdbx_strand_id
1 'polypeptide(L)'
;MGVIIREQKATIVGVNTPIVEELRHAYPIRNNPQYPSKCVYTSEGHSWHLNDIRLQVWAQHIVHIFVYFNTRLPSTSVHFTESQKLHPPNHNTLPVPIPAAPTAAPAHQYPIPYGYAPPLHPHQYPPPYPYLPYPAYPPMLPLPCSDVPTGGSTLTLLAKLVLPCIISLAEFCLRYEIDDEDQDCLTKLKFQPGDQCVDKLEHEDWHGHVGFLRLSWDDFLSKHKQFIRDVKAGNWA
;
A
#
# COMPACT_ATOMS: atom_id res chain seq x y z
N MET A 1 -15.89 15.92 20.93
CA MET A 1 -15.07 16.64 19.93
C MET A 1 -14.47 15.63 18.96
N GLY A 2 -15.08 15.42 17.80
CA GLY A 2 -14.73 14.33 16.85
C GLY A 2 -14.37 14.83 15.44
N VAL A 3 -13.65 15.96 15.35
CA VAL A 3 -13.37 16.66 14.09
C VAL A 3 -12.06 16.20 13.43
N ILE A 4 -11.16 15.58 14.19
CA ILE A 4 -9.74 15.43 13.82
C ILE A 4 -9.49 14.36 12.72
N ILE A 5 -10.31 13.31 12.66
CA ILE A 5 -10.09 12.18 11.73
C ILE A 5 -10.50 12.53 10.28
N ARG A 6 -11.53 13.37 10.10
CA ARG A 6 -12.03 13.73 8.77
C ARG A 6 -11.10 14.73 8.09
N GLU A 7 -10.58 15.69 8.83
CA GLU A 7 -9.64 16.69 8.32
C GLU A 7 -8.29 16.06 7.95
N GLN A 8 -7.74 15.15 8.78
CA GLN A 8 -6.49 14.45 8.45
C GLN A 8 -6.58 13.60 7.17
N LYS A 9 -7.72 12.94 6.93
CA LYS A 9 -7.95 12.21 5.68
C LYS A 9 -8.01 13.16 4.48
N ALA A 10 -8.60 14.34 4.63
CA ALA A 10 -8.69 15.32 3.55
C ALA A 10 -7.30 15.86 3.14
N THR A 11 -6.43 16.14 4.10
CA THR A 11 -5.07 16.64 3.82
C THR A 11 -4.22 15.61 3.08
N ILE A 12 -4.26 14.34 3.50
CA ILE A 12 -3.49 13.26 2.85
C ILE A 12 -4.02 12.99 1.44
N VAL A 13 -5.34 13.03 1.23
CA VAL A 13 -5.93 12.91 -0.10
C VAL A 13 -5.51 14.09 -0.99
N GLY A 14 -5.46 15.32 -0.44
CA GLY A 14 -5.02 16.51 -1.17
C GLY A 14 -3.60 16.40 -1.72
N VAL A 15 -2.65 15.95 -0.90
CA VAL A 15 -1.23 15.80 -1.32
C VAL A 15 -1.05 14.72 -2.39
N ASN A 16 -1.84 13.64 -2.33
CA ASN A 16 -1.72 12.53 -3.28
C ASN A 16 -2.42 12.81 -4.63
N THR A 17 -3.40 13.73 -4.65
CA THR A 17 -4.22 14.01 -5.83
C THR A 17 -3.41 14.31 -7.11
N PRO A 18 -2.39 15.21 -7.11
CA PRO A 18 -1.63 15.49 -8.34
C PRO A 18 -0.89 14.26 -8.88
N ILE A 19 -0.35 13.41 -8.00
CA ILE A 19 0.38 12.19 -8.39
C ILE A 19 -0.59 11.13 -8.91
N VAL A 20 -1.78 11.02 -8.31
CA VAL A 20 -2.83 10.13 -8.83
C VAL A 20 -3.24 10.54 -10.24
N GLU A 21 -3.44 11.84 -10.50
CA GLU A 21 -3.78 12.32 -11.84
C GLU A 21 -2.65 12.09 -12.85
N GLU A 22 -1.40 12.30 -12.44
CA GLU A 22 -0.25 11.97 -13.27
C GLU A 22 -0.21 10.47 -13.62
N LEU A 23 -0.44 9.58 -12.65
CA LEU A 23 -0.52 8.15 -12.90
C LEU A 23 -1.69 7.78 -13.81
N ARG A 24 -2.84 8.45 -13.70
CA ARG A 24 -3.97 8.24 -14.63
C ARG A 24 -3.63 8.65 -16.05
N HIS A 25 -2.90 9.76 -16.20
CA HIS A 25 -2.47 10.24 -17.52
C HIS A 25 -1.43 9.30 -18.15
N ALA A 26 -0.50 8.78 -17.34
CA ALA A 26 0.51 7.81 -17.78
C ALA A 26 -0.08 6.42 -18.12
N TYR A 27 -1.16 6.02 -17.44
CA TYR A 27 -1.82 4.73 -17.65
C TYR A 27 -3.31 4.90 -17.99
N PRO A 28 -3.62 5.41 -19.20
CA PRO A 28 -5.00 5.62 -19.61
C PRO A 28 -5.74 4.29 -19.81
N ILE A 29 -7.07 4.35 -19.85
CA ILE A 29 -7.88 3.20 -20.27
C ILE A 29 -7.46 2.80 -21.68
N ARG A 30 -7.36 1.50 -21.95
CA ARG A 30 -6.90 0.93 -23.23
C ARG A 30 -5.41 1.12 -23.51
N ASN A 31 -4.59 1.40 -22.49
CA ASN A 31 -3.13 1.45 -22.63
C ASN A 31 -2.52 0.09 -23.06
N ASN A 32 -3.16 -1.03 -22.73
CA ASN A 32 -2.69 -2.37 -23.10
C ASN A 32 -3.70 -3.05 -24.05
N PRO A 33 -3.28 -3.53 -25.24
CA PRO A 33 -4.18 -4.16 -26.22
C PRO A 33 -4.82 -5.45 -25.72
N GLN A 34 -4.21 -6.15 -24.76
CA GLN A 34 -4.79 -7.36 -24.16
C GLN A 34 -5.98 -7.06 -23.24
N TYR A 35 -6.10 -5.83 -22.74
CA TYR A 35 -7.12 -5.43 -21.79
C TYR A 35 -7.74 -4.08 -22.19
N PRO A 36 -8.50 -4.03 -23.31
CA PRO A 36 -8.93 -2.76 -23.90
C PRO A 36 -9.87 -1.95 -23.01
N SER A 37 -10.53 -2.58 -22.04
CA SER A 37 -11.46 -1.94 -21.10
C SER A 37 -10.82 -1.53 -19.77
N LYS A 38 -9.51 -1.73 -19.58
CA LYS A 38 -8.86 -1.54 -18.26
C LYS A 38 -7.63 -0.64 -18.35
N CYS A 39 -7.34 0.07 -17.26
CA CYS A 39 -6.02 0.70 -17.04
C CYS A 39 -5.06 -0.38 -16.53
N VAL A 40 -3.96 -0.62 -17.23
CA VAL A 40 -3.05 -1.72 -16.89
C VAL A 40 -1.62 -1.22 -16.74
N TYR A 41 -1.02 -1.56 -15.59
CA TYR A 41 0.41 -1.50 -15.38
C TYR A 41 1.04 -2.85 -15.73
N THR A 42 2.15 -2.84 -16.47
CA THR A 42 2.88 -4.06 -16.83
C THR A 42 4.35 -3.91 -16.45
N SER A 43 4.89 -4.89 -15.73
CA SER A 43 6.31 -4.99 -15.37
C SER A 43 6.73 -6.45 -15.41
N GLU A 44 7.90 -6.74 -15.99
CA GLU A 44 8.50 -8.08 -15.98
C GLU A 44 7.54 -9.21 -16.44
N GLY A 45 6.68 -8.95 -17.43
CA GLY A 45 5.68 -9.92 -17.91
C GLY A 45 4.49 -10.17 -16.97
N HIS A 46 4.34 -9.36 -15.94
CA HIS A 46 3.21 -9.34 -15.02
C HIS A 46 2.37 -8.08 -15.27
N SER A 47 1.04 -8.24 -15.29
CA SER A 47 0.11 -7.14 -15.55
C SER A 47 -0.88 -6.99 -14.40
N TRP A 48 -1.11 -5.77 -13.94
CA TRP A 48 -2.06 -5.46 -12.88
C TRP A 48 -3.06 -4.41 -13.34
N HIS A 49 -4.32 -4.61 -12.97
CA HIS A 49 -5.35 -3.58 -13.13
C HIS A 49 -5.08 -2.43 -12.16
N LEU A 50 -5.05 -1.21 -12.66
CA LEU A 50 -4.93 0.00 -11.84
C LEU A 50 -6.34 0.57 -11.57
N ASN A 51 -6.89 0.24 -10.41
CA ASN A 51 -8.10 0.89 -9.91
C ASN A 51 -7.73 2.11 -9.04
N ASP A 52 -8.73 2.92 -8.68
CA ASP A 52 -8.51 4.13 -7.88
C ASP A 52 -7.76 3.87 -6.57
N ILE A 53 -8.06 2.76 -5.90
CA ILE A 53 -7.38 2.35 -4.66
C ILE A 53 -5.91 2.05 -4.92
N ARG A 54 -5.57 1.28 -5.96
CA ARG A 54 -4.18 0.97 -6.32
C ARG A 54 -3.42 2.20 -6.76
N LEU A 55 -4.06 3.12 -7.49
CA LEU A 55 -3.48 4.41 -7.85
C LEU A 55 -3.19 5.26 -6.61
N GLN A 56 -4.10 5.30 -5.63
CA GLN A 56 -3.85 6.00 -4.36
C GLN A 56 -2.72 5.36 -3.55
N VAL A 57 -2.70 4.03 -3.44
CA VAL A 57 -1.62 3.30 -2.74
C VAL A 57 -0.28 3.54 -3.44
N TRP A 58 -0.27 3.52 -4.77
CA TRP A 58 0.94 3.79 -5.55
C TRP A 58 1.35 5.26 -5.42
N ALA A 59 0.44 6.22 -5.52
CA ALA A 59 0.73 7.63 -5.32
C ALA A 59 1.30 7.89 -3.92
N GLN A 60 0.69 7.31 -2.88
CA GLN A 60 1.21 7.39 -1.52
C GLN A 60 2.61 6.76 -1.42
N HIS A 61 2.83 5.64 -2.12
CA HIS A 61 4.15 5.04 -2.17
C HIS A 61 5.16 5.92 -2.88
N ILE A 62 4.80 6.59 -3.98
CA ILE A 62 5.64 7.56 -4.66
C ILE A 62 5.93 8.74 -3.73
N VAL A 63 4.93 9.31 -3.04
CA VAL A 63 5.19 10.37 -2.05
C VAL A 63 6.16 9.89 -0.97
N HIS A 64 6.02 8.64 -0.53
CA HIS A 64 6.87 8.08 0.52
C HIS A 64 8.26 7.70 0.00
N ILE A 65 8.38 7.18 -1.23
CA ILE A 65 9.62 6.65 -1.80
C ILE A 65 10.37 7.69 -2.60
N PHE A 66 9.73 8.63 -3.29
CA PHE A 66 10.40 9.70 -4.02
C PHE A 66 11.23 10.60 -3.09
N VAL A 67 10.95 10.56 -1.79
CA VAL A 67 11.78 11.16 -0.73
C VAL A 67 13.09 10.37 -0.48
N TYR A 68 13.15 9.07 -0.78
CA TYR A 68 14.26 8.17 -0.42
C TYR A 68 14.92 7.38 -1.57
N PHE A 69 14.21 7.11 -2.67
CA PHE A 69 14.70 6.41 -3.85
C PHE A 69 13.95 6.94 -5.07
N ASN A 70 14.68 7.38 -6.09
CA ASN A 70 14.12 7.97 -7.31
C ASN A 70 13.47 6.90 -8.23
N THR A 71 12.61 6.03 -7.68
CA THR A 71 11.99 4.91 -8.38
C THR A 71 10.46 5.06 -8.36
N ARG A 72 9.88 5.18 -9.55
CA ARG A 72 8.42 5.21 -9.78
C ARG A 72 7.83 3.80 -9.87
N LEU A 73 8.33 2.86 -9.06
CA LEU A 73 7.81 1.50 -9.04
C LEU A 73 6.59 1.44 -8.11
N PRO A 74 5.57 0.63 -8.42
CA PRO A 74 4.49 0.39 -7.48
C PRO A 74 5.03 -0.31 -6.25
N SER A 75 4.44 0.01 -5.10
CA SER A 75 4.77 -0.64 -3.84
C SER A 75 4.70 -2.16 -3.97
N THR A 76 5.58 -2.88 -3.29
CA THR A 76 5.44 -4.32 -2.98
C THR A 76 4.25 -4.64 -2.06
N SER A 77 3.29 -3.72 -1.98
CA SER A 77 2.06 -3.85 -1.20
C SER A 77 1.24 -5.05 -1.66
N VAL A 78 0.42 -5.55 -0.74
CA VAL A 78 -0.56 -6.63 -0.95
C VAL A 78 -1.41 -6.41 -2.22
N HIS A 79 -1.60 -5.15 -2.64
CA HIS A 79 -2.35 -4.79 -3.83
C HIS A 79 -1.65 -5.08 -5.17
N PHE A 80 -0.34 -5.31 -5.17
CA PHE A 80 0.48 -5.67 -6.33
C PHE A 80 1.06 -7.09 -6.19
N THR A 81 0.37 -7.98 -5.47
CA THR A 81 0.77 -9.38 -5.34
C THR A 81 0.51 -10.17 -6.61
N GLU A 82 1.20 -11.31 -6.74
CA GLU A 82 1.06 -12.22 -7.87
C GLU A 82 -0.36 -12.78 -8.00
N SER A 83 -1.04 -13.07 -6.88
CA SER A 83 -2.44 -13.52 -6.86
C SER A 83 -3.43 -12.49 -7.43
N GLN A 84 -3.01 -11.22 -7.54
CA GLN A 84 -3.81 -10.10 -8.05
C GLN A 84 -3.46 -9.73 -9.51
N LYS A 85 -2.59 -10.51 -10.16
CA LYS A 85 -2.21 -10.37 -11.57
C LYS A 85 -3.40 -10.63 -12.49
N LEU A 86 -3.50 -9.81 -13.53
CA LEU A 86 -4.40 -10.06 -14.64
C LEU A 86 -3.89 -11.25 -15.44
N HIS A 87 -4.77 -12.23 -15.58
CA HIS A 87 -4.55 -13.35 -16.47
C HIS A 87 -4.95 -12.91 -17.88
N PRO A 88 -4.12 -13.17 -18.91
CA PRO A 88 -4.47 -12.84 -20.28
C PRO A 88 -5.81 -13.48 -20.62
N PRO A 89 -6.71 -12.77 -21.31
CA PRO A 89 -7.95 -13.37 -21.76
C PRO A 89 -7.60 -14.59 -22.61
N ASN A 90 -8.04 -15.77 -22.16
CA ASN A 90 -7.94 -16.99 -22.95
C ASN A 90 -8.67 -16.72 -24.27
N HIS A 91 -7.94 -16.50 -25.35
CA HIS A 91 -8.49 -16.33 -26.70
C HIS A 91 -9.19 -17.61 -27.23
N ASN A 92 -9.39 -18.64 -26.39
CA ASN A 92 -10.00 -19.91 -26.76
C ASN A 92 -11.53 -19.97 -26.62
N THR A 93 -12.22 -18.89 -26.25
CA THR A 93 -13.66 -18.79 -26.57
C THR A 93 -13.82 -18.33 -28.01
N LEU A 94 -13.49 -19.24 -28.95
CA LEU A 94 -14.27 -19.30 -30.18
C LEU A 94 -15.74 -19.44 -29.77
N PRO A 95 -16.68 -18.76 -30.45
CA PRO A 95 -18.08 -19.12 -30.29
C PRO A 95 -18.17 -20.61 -30.65
N VAL A 96 -18.48 -21.45 -29.67
CA VAL A 96 -18.88 -22.83 -29.94
C VAL A 96 -19.93 -22.73 -31.03
N PRO A 97 -19.74 -23.34 -32.21
CA PRO A 97 -20.80 -23.42 -33.19
C PRO A 97 -21.94 -24.13 -32.47
N ILE A 98 -23.01 -23.39 -32.19
CA ILE A 98 -24.26 -23.98 -31.73
C ILE A 98 -24.57 -25.03 -32.80
N PRO A 99 -24.62 -26.34 -32.47
CA PRO A 99 -25.07 -27.33 -33.43
C PRO A 99 -26.47 -26.88 -33.85
N ALA A 100 -26.66 -26.65 -35.15
CA ALA A 100 -27.94 -26.28 -35.69
C ALA A 100 -28.97 -27.30 -35.20
N ALA A 101 -29.89 -26.86 -34.34
CA ALA A 101 -30.97 -27.70 -33.86
C ALA A 101 -31.74 -28.19 -35.10
N PRO A 102 -31.97 -29.51 -35.27
CA PRO A 102 -32.79 -29.99 -36.35
C PRO A 102 -34.20 -29.42 -36.21
N THR A 103 -34.69 -28.83 -37.30
CA THR A 103 -36.05 -28.33 -37.49
C THR A 103 -37.08 -29.26 -36.85
N ALA A 104 -37.83 -28.73 -35.88
CA ALA A 104 -38.90 -29.45 -35.22
C ALA A 104 -39.99 -29.85 -36.23
N ALA A 105 -40.23 -31.15 -36.35
CA ALA A 105 -41.37 -31.75 -37.05
C ALA A 105 -42.67 -31.47 -36.27
N PRO A 106 -43.85 -31.51 -36.93
CA PRO A 106 -45.11 -31.10 -36.32
C PRO A 106 -45.52 -32.02 -35.16
N ALA A 107 -46.02 -31.40 -34.10
CA ALA A 107 -46.37 -32.03 -32.83
C ALA A 107 -47.49 -33.08 -32.98
N HIS A 108 -47.16 -34.35 -32.73
CA HIS A 108 -48.14 -35.36 -32.39
C HIS A 108 -48.52 -35.21 -30.91
N GLN A 109 -49.76 -34.77 -30.67
CA GLN A 109 -50.40 -34.79 -29.36
C GLN A 109 -50.61 -36.25 -28.92
N TYR A 110 -49.90 -36.67 -27.88
CA TYR A 110 -50.25 -37.87 -27.12
C TYR A 110 -50.97 -37.46 -25.82
N PRO A 111 -52.02 -38.19 -25.39
CA PRO A 111 -52.67 -37.94 -24.11
C PRO A 111 -51.74 -38.33 -22.97
N ILE A 112 -51.55 -37.42 -22.00
CA ILE A 112 -50.78 -37.68 -20.79
C ILE A 112 -51.61 -38.57 -19.85
N PRO A 113 -51.12 -39.74 -19.41
CA PRO A 113 -51.81 -40.55 -18.43
C PRO A 113 -51.70 -39.87 -17.06
N TYR A 114 -52.85 -39.70 -16.41
CA TYR A 114 -52.96 -39.30 -15.02
C TYR A 114 -52.19 -40.27 -14.11
N GLY A 115 -51.38 -39.72 -13.22
CA GLY A 115 -50.86 -40.44 -12.07
C GLY A 115 -49.37 -40.20 -11.85
N TYR A 116 -49.05 -39.23 -10.98
CA TYR A 116 -48.09 -39.30 -9.88
C TYR A 116 -47.69 -37.87 -9.50
N ALA A 117 -48.32 -37.35 -8.45
CA ALA A 117 -47.87 -36.14 -7.79
C ALA A 117 -46.56 -36.45 -7.02
N PRO A 118 -45.52 -35.61 -7.11
CA PRO A 118 -44.33 -35.78 -6.28
C PRO A 118 -44.66 -35.45 -4.81
N PRO A 119 -44.11 -36.19 -3.84
CA PRO A 119 -44.33 -35.90 -2.43
C PRO A 119 -43.68 -34.57 -2.06
N LEU A 120 -44.48 -33.69 -1.45
CA LEU A 120 -44.02 -32.45 -0.84
C LEU A 120 -43.05 -32.79 0.30
N HIS A 121 -41.78 -32.40 0.14
CA HIS A 121 -40.83 -32.41 1.24
C HIS A 121 -41.30 -31.41 2.33
N PRO A 122 -41.42 -31.82 3.60
CA PRO A 122 -41.74 -30.90 4.66
C PRO A 122 -40.54 -29.97 4.92
N HIS A 123 -40.82 -28.67 4.93
CA HIS A 123 -39.90 -27.62 5.33
C HIS A 123 -39.28 -27.93 6.70
N GLN A 124 -38.00 -28.30 6.71
CA GLN A 124 -37.18 -28.28 7.92
C GLN A 124 -36.82 -26.83 8.24
N TYR A 125 -37.63 -26.21 9.09
CA TYR A 125 -37.24 -25.01 9.82
C TYR A 125 -36.04 -25.33 10.72
N PRO A 126 -35.00 -24.50 10.80
CA PRO A 126 -34.00 -24.61 11.85
C PRO A 126 -34.64 -24.24 13.20
N PRO A 127 -34.30 -24.94 14.29
CA PRO A 127 -34.85 -24.68 15.62
C PRO A 127 -34.40 -23.32 16.16
N PRO A 128 -35.23 -22.64 16.98
CA PRO A 128 -34.82 -21.44 17.68
C PRO A 128 -33.75 -21.78 18.72
N TYR A 129 -32.61 -21.08 18.66
CA TYR A 129 -31.57 -21.17 19.67
C TYR A 129 -32.14 -20.83 21.05
N PRO A 130 -31.90 -21.66 22.09
CA PRO A 130 -32.22 -21.26 23.46
C PRO A 130 -31.31 -20.09 23.85
N TYR A 131 -31.92 -18.94 24.15
CA TYR A 131 -31.28 -17.84 24.82
C TYR A 131 -30.68 -18.33 26.14
N LEU A 132 -29.35 -18.35 26.23
CA LEU A 132 -28.68 -18.47 27.51
C LEU A 132 -28.86 -17.16 28.29
N PRO A 133 -29.18 -17.20 29.58
CA PRO A 133 -29.22 -16.02 30.42
C PRO A 133 -27.81 -15.45 30.52
N TYR A 134 -27.63 -14.18 30.13
CA TYR A 134 -26.40 -13.43 30.36
C TYR A 134 -26.04 -13.47 31.85
N PRO A 135 -24.78 -13.75 32.22
CA PRO A 135 -24.34 -13.51 33.59
C PRO A 135 -24.45 -12.02 33.89
N ALA A 136 -25.19 -11.69 34.93
CA ALA A 136 -25.25 -10.34 35.48
C ALA A 136 -23.83 -9.91 35.85
N TYR A 137 -23.31 -8.90 35.15
CA TYR A 137 -22.08 -8.24 35.56
C TYR A 137 -22.28 -7.63 36.94
N PRO A 138 -21.37 -7.86 37.91
CA PRO A 138 -21.44 -7.18 39.20
C PRO A 138 -21.26 -5.66 39.01
N PRO A 139 -21.92 -4.83 39.83
CA PRO A 139 -21.73 -3.39 39.78
C PRO A 139 -20.27 -3.08 40.13
N MET A 140 -19.59 -2.35 39.24
CA MET A 140 -18.23 -1.89 39.48
C MET A 140 -18.20 -1.01 40.73
N LEU A 141 -17.39 -1.41 41.69
CA LEU A 141 -16.96 -0.55 42.79
C LEU A 141 -16.16 0.64 42.21
N PRO A 142 -16.37 1.87 42.72
CA PRO A 142 -15.51 3.00 42.36
C PRO A 142 -14.10 2.74 42.90
N LEU A 143 -13.11 2.68 42.00
CA LEU A 143 -11.71 2.69 42.40
C LEU A 143 -11.36 4.04 43.04
N PRO A 144 -10.53 4.06 44.11
CA PRO A 144 -10.02 5.28 44.69
C PRO A 144 -9.10 6.00 43.70
N CYS A 145 -9.40 7.28 43.44
CA CYS A 145 -8.48 8.19 42.79
C CYS A 145 -7.19 8.26 43.60
N SER A 146 -6.09 7.79 43.03
CA SER A 146 -4.76 8.26 43.42
C SER A 146 -4.42 9.46 42.57
N ASP A 147 -4.38 10.61 43.23
CA ASP A 147 -3.78 11.84 42.75
C ASP A 147 -2.34 11.59 42.29
N VAL A 148 -2.05 11.91 41.02
CA VAL A 148 -0.69 12.11 40.53
C VAL A 148 -0.68 13.46 39.80
N PRO A 149 0.25 14.38 40.14
CA PRO A 149 0.21 15.73 39.66
C PRO A 149 0.58 15.83 38.18
N THR A 150 -0.19 16.68 37.51
CA THR A 150 0.10 17.42 36.28
C THR A 150 1.58 17.66 36.01
N GLY A 151 2.05 17.25 34.82
CA GLY A 151 3.33 17.70 34.29
C GLY A 151 3.79 16.98 33.02
N GLY A 152 3.37 17.49 31.85
CA GLY A 152 4.23 17.57 30.67
C GLY A 152 4.43 16.34 29.78
N SER A 153 4.12 16.56 28.50
CA SER A 153 4.78 15.99 27.31
C SER A 153 4.34 14.63 26.76
N THR A 154 3.43 14.77 25.77
CA THR A 154 3.53 14.19 24.41
C THR A 154 3.66 12.68 24.29
N LEU A 155 2.51 12.01 24.36
CA LEU A 155 2.33 10.69 23.75
C LEU A 155 2.22 10.82 22.22
N THR A 156 3.37 10.69 21.58
CA THR A 156 3.66 9.75 20.47
C THR A 156 2.45 9.24 19.68
N LEU A 157 1.78 10.13 18.96
CA LEU A 157 0.88 9.73 17.88
C LEU A 157 1.66 9.74 16.58
N LEU A 158 1.99 8.52 16.12
CA LEU A 158 2.20 8.02 14.76
C LEU A 158 2.01 9.04 13.61
N ALA A 159 2.76 10.12 13.61
CA ALA A 159 3.00 10.94 12.43
C ALA A 159 4.08 10.21 11.65
N LYS A 160 3.66 9.31 10.76
CA LYS A 160 4.45 8.99 9.57
C LYS A 160 4.53 10.28 8.78
N LEU A 161 5.51 11.11 9.16
CA LEU A 161 5.89 12.33 8.47
C LEU A 161 6.19 11.95 7.03
N VAL A 162 5.21 12.24 6.17
CA VAL A 162 5.47 12.57 4.78
C VAL A 162 6.35 13.82 4.85
N LEU A 163 7.65 13.62 4.75
CA LEU A 163 8.63 14.70 4.69
C LEU A 163 8.42 15.43 3.37
N PRO A 164 8.01 16.72 3.39
CA PRO A 164 7.82 17.50 2.16
C PRO A 164 9.15 18.01 1.57
N CYS A 165 10.29 17.70 2.17
CA CYS A 165 11.57 18.30 1.81
C CYS A 165 12.46 17.25 1.15
N ILE A 166 12.66 17.38 -0.16
CA ILE A 166 13.75 16.71 -0.87
C ILE A 166 15.02 17.42 -0.42
N ILE A 167 15.74 16.81 0.52
CA ILE A 167 16.93 17.41 1.11
C ILE A 167 18.12 17.02 0.25
N SER A 168 18.80 18.02 -0.30
CA SER A 168 19.98 17.76 -1.13
C SER A 168 21.13 17.23 -0.27
N LEU A 169 22.01 16.42 -0.87
CA LEU A 169 23.21 15.93 -0.17
C LEU A 169 24.06 17.12 0.34
N ALA A 170 24.17 18.19 -0.46
CA ALA A 170 24.92 19.39 -0.08
C ALA A 170 24.35 20.09 1.16
N GLU A 171 23.03 20.23 1.27
CA GLU A 171 22.39 20.80 2.47
C GLU A 171 22.59 19.93 3.70
N PHE A 172 22.52 18.61 3.53
CA PHE A 172 22.79 17.66 4.60
C PHE A 172 24.24 17.76 5.09
N CYS A 173 25.21 17.78 4.17
CA CYS A 173 26.63 17.93 4.52
C CYS A 173 26.91 19.26 5.21
N LEU A 174 26.33 20.36 4.71
CA LEU A 174 26.47 21.68 5.31
C LEU A 174 25.90 21.72 6.75
N ARG A 175 24.76 21.06 6.98
CA ARG A 175 24.05 21.12 8.26
C ARG A 175 24.70 20.28 9.36
N TYR A 176 25.32 19.17 9.00
CA TYR A 176 26.00 18.26 9.93
C TYR A 176 27.52 18.35 9.88
N GLU A 177 28.07 19.36 9.20
CA GLU A 177 29.52 19.58 9.09
C GLU A 177 30.23 18.30 8.63
N ILE A 178 29.80 17.77 7.49
CA ILE A 178 30.48 16.65 6.83
C ILE A 178 31.53 17.23 5.91
N ASP A 179 32.75 16.72 6.00
CA ASP A 179 33.88 17.18 5.21
C ASP A 179 33.64 16.94 3.71
N ASP A 180 34.22 17.80 2.87
CA ASP A 180 34.08 17.70 1.40
C ASP A 180 34.58 16.35 0.86
N GLU A 181 35.61 15.78 1.50
CA GLU A 181 36.18 14.46 1.18
C GLU A 181 35.15 13.34 1.39
N ASP A 182 34.43 13.38 2.50
CA ASP A 182 33.36 12.44 2.82
C ASP A 182 32.14 12.69 1.92
N GLN A 183 31.84 13.94 1.57
CA GLN A 183 30.77 14.27 0.63
C GLN A 183 31.02 13.70 -0.77
N ASP A 184 32.25 13.76 -1.29
CA ASP A 184 32.63 13.15 -2.57
C ASP A 184 32.45 11.63 -2.50
N CYS A 185 32.84 11.03 -1.38
CA CYS A 185 32.63 9.61 -1.11
C CYS A 185 31.13 9.25 -1.12
N LEU A 186 30.27 10.00 -0.43
CA LEU A 186 28.82 9.81 -0.44
C LEU A 186 28.21 9.99 -1.84
N THR A 187 28.74 10.94 -2.62
CA THR A 187 28.32 11.18 -4.01
C THR A 187 28.65 9.98 -4.89
N LYS A 188 29.84 9.39 -4.73
CA LYS A 188 30.27 8.19 -5.45
C LYS A 188 29.44 6.96 -5.06
N LEU A 189 29.04 6.85 -3.80
CA LEU A 189 28.11 5.84 -3.28
C LEU A 189 26.67 6.07 -3.74
N LYS A 190 26.37 7.22 -4.35
CA LYS A 190 25.01 7.68 -4.71
C LYS A 190 24.07 7.71 -3.50
N PHE A 191 24.61 8.08 -2.34
CA PHE A 191 23.84 8.21 -1.11
C PHE A 191 22.75 9.29 -1.23
N GLN A 192 21.58 9.01 -0.66
CA GLN A 192 20.50 9.99 -0.48
C GLN A 192 20.17 10.18 1.00
N PRO A 193 20.12 11.44 1.51
CA PRO A 193 19.71 11.72 2.88
C PRO A 193 18.37 11.05 3.23
N GLY A 194 18.38 10.26 4.30
CA GLY A 194 17.23 9.50 4.78
C GLY A 194 17.16 8.04 4.34
N ASP A 195 18.03 7.62 3.41
CA ASP A 195 18.17 6.22 3.04
C ASP A 195 18.71 5.38 4.20
N GLN A 196 17.92 4.42 4.69
CA GLN A 196 18.32 3.50 5.78
C GLN A 196 19.19 2.33 5.30
N CYS A 197 19.37 2.15 3.99
CA CYS A 197 20.23 1.11 3.44
C CYS A 197 21.70 1.32 3.83
N VAL A 198 22.11 2.55 4.16
CA VAL A 198 23.50 2.83 4.57
C VAL A 198 23.90 2.12 5.86
N ASP A 199 22.95 1.86 6.77
CA ASP A 199 23.22 1.11 8.02
C ASP A 199 23.44 -0.38 7.76
N LYS A 200 23.17 -0.86 6.54
CA LYS A 200 23.28 -2.27 6.12
C LYS A 200 24.36 -2.52 5.07
N LEU A 201 25.11 -1.50 4.67
CA LEU A 201 26.20 -1.66 3.70
C LEU A 201 27.30 -2.53 4.28
N GLU A 202 27.80 -3.46 3.47
CA GLU A 202 28.94 -4.30 3.84
C GLU A 202 30.24 -3.49 3.81
N HIS A 203 31.24 -3.95 4.55
CA HIS A 203 32.53 -3.26 4.69
C HIS A 203 33.20 -3.00 3.33
N GLU A 204 33.08 -3.95 2.41
CA GLU A 204 33.59 -3.90 1.05
C GLU A 204 32.98 -2.77 0.23
N ASP A 205 31.70 -2.43 0.46
CA ASP A 205 30.99 -1.42 -0.32
C ASP A 205 31.37 0.01 0.08
N TRP A 206 31.48 0.30 1.37
CA TRP A 206 31.85 1.65 1.80
C TRP A 206 33.38 1.84 1.87
N HIS A 207 34.14 0.85 2.33
CA HIS A 207 35.61 0.96 2.41
C HIS A 207 36.27 0.66 1.07
N GLY A 208 35.87 -0.41 0.38
CA GLY A 208 36.54 -0.90 -0.83
C GLY A 208 36.17 -0.13 -2.09
N HIS A 209 34.90 0.20 -2.29
CA HIS A 209 34.45 0.93 -3.49
C HIS A 209 34.62 2.44 -3.40
N VAL A 210 34.40 2.99 -2.21
CA VAL A 210 34.35 4.45 -2.02
C VAL A 210 35.64 4.96 -1.39
N GLY A 211 36.27 4.18 -0.50
CA GLY A 211 37.50 4.57 0.18
C GLY A 211 37.25 5.23 1.54
N PHE A 212 36.05 5.09 2.12
CA PHE A 212 35.74 5.67 3.42
C PHE A 212 36.67 5.12 4.50
N LEU A 213 37.22 6.01 5.33
CA LEU A 213 37.88 5.60 6.57
C LEU A 213 36.81 5.11 7.55
N ARG A 214 37.14 4.07 8.33
CA ARG A 214 36.20 3.50 9.32
C ARG A 214 35.63 4.55 10.28
N LEU A 215 36.48 5.45 10.77
CA LEU A 215 36.06 6.49 11.70
C LEU A 215 35.13 7.53 11.04
N SER A 216 35.42 7.92 9.81
CA SER A 216 34.56 8.81 9.02
C SER A 216 33.20 8.17 8.74
N TRP A 217 33.17 6.86 8.44
CA TRP A 217 31.92 6.14 8.23
C TRP A 217 31.06 6.06 9.50
N ASP A 218 31.66 5.77 10.66
CA ASP A 218 30.96 5.74 11.94
C ASP A 218 30.43 7.13 12.35
N ASP A 219 31.19 8.20 12.09
CA ASP A 219 30.76 9.59 12.30
C ASP A 219 29.59 9.97 11.37
N PHE A 220 29.71 9.65 10.08
CA PHE A 220 28.64 9.81 9.09
C PHE A 220 27.36 9.08 9.52
N LEU A 221 27.44 7.81 9.94
CA LEU A 221 26.28 7.06 10.40
C LEU A 221 25.64 7.70 11.64
N SER A 222 26.45 8.26 12.54
CA SER A 222 25.98 8.96 13.72
C SER A 222 25.22 10.23 13.35
N LYS A 223 25.77 11.04 12.43
CA LYS A 223 25.13 12.24 11.86
C LYS A 223 23.85 11.90 11.10
N HIS A 224 23.86 10.83 10.30
CA HIS A 224 22.68 10.33 9.61
C HIS A 224 21.56 9.86 10.56
N LYS A 225 21.91 9.16 11.65
CA LYS A 225 20.95 8.78 12.69
C LYS A 225 20.40 9.98 13.45
N GLN A 226 21.20 11.02 13.64
CA GLN A 226 20.76 12.31 14.20
C GLN A 226 19.79 12.99 13.23
N PHE A 227 20.11 13.05 11.95
CA PHE A 227 19.24 13.55 10.90
C PHE A 227 17.87 12.89 10.89
N ILE A 228 17.82 11.55 10.88
CA ILE A 228 16.53 10.83 10.93
C ILE A 228 15.73 11.22 12.19
N ARG A 229 16.40 11.45 13.33
CA ARG A 229 15.73 11.89 14.57
C ARG A 229 15.22 13.33 14.46
N ASP A 230 16.02 14.25 13.94
CA ASP A 230 15.64 15.67 13.78
C ASP A 230 14.47 15.81 12.82
N VAL A 231 14.55 15.10 11.70
CA VAL A 231 13.49 14.95 10.72
C VAL A 231 12.21 14.41 11.36
N LYS A 232 12.29 13.34 12.17
CA LYS A 232 11.14 12.76 12.88
C LYS A 232 10.56 13.69 13.95
N ALA A 233 11.40 14.53 14.55
CA ALA A 233 10.99 15.52 15.53
C ALA A 233 10.40 16.79 14.88
N GLY A 234 10.54 16.94 13.55
CA GLY A 234 10.15 18.16 12.84
C GLY A 234 11.14 19.32 13.01
N ASN A 235 12.36 19.05 13.49
CA ASN A 235 13.40 20.04 13.76
C ASN A 235 14.25 20.39 12.52
N TRP A 236 13.91 19.82 11.36
CA TRP A 236 14.59 20.08 10.09
C TRP A 236 14.03 21.30 9.33
N ALA A 237 12.95 21.91 9.83
CA ALA A 237 12.24 23.02 9.18
C ALA A 237 13.04 24.33 9.13
#